data_AF-A0A920V3K4-F1
#
_entry.id   AF-A0A920V3K4-F1
#
_cell.length_a   1.000
_cell.length_b   1.000
_cell.length_c   1.000
_cell.angle_alpha   90.00
_cell.angle_beta   90.00
_cell.angle_gamma   90.00
#
_symmetry.space_group_name_H-M   'P 1'
#
loop_
_entity.id
_entity.type
_entity.pdbx_description
1 polymer ?
#
loop_
_entity_poly.entity_id
_entity_poly.type
_entity_poly.pdbx_seq_one_letter_code
_entity_poly.pdbx_strand_id
1 'polypeptide(L)'
;MQQENGIIGDAYYSSGQAGVALIHTWQKTGNRKFLDPVKRVVGHFNKVEPSWNYNYNMMLTEAALAWARSTDNFESVSARLKTEMLQSTLREQRPWGGWAGHNSRIGYHCANMSALCQLHETLPKQKPFDDKRANLRRHVIAALNRMIREQVPAGGFPFNHGQPGTARQNSGIVPALIHVHETFGFEQARQLLYGQMTYLSTDACGKYYWLPRNRNHLEMSLLHSEGLYLEWARKHPG
;
A
#
# COMPACT_ATOMS: atom_id res chain seq x y z
N MET A 1 -19.95 6.78 -3.93
CA MET A 1 -21.05 6.38 -4.84
C MET A 1 -20.43 5.82 -6.11
N GLN A 2 -20.86 4.63 -6.54
CA GLN A 2 -20.72 4.24 -7.95
C GLN A 2 -21.60 5.23 -8.72
N GLN A 3 -21.03 6.00 -9.63
CA GLN A 3 -21.84 6.86 -10.49
C GLN A 3 -22.69 5.95 -11.40
N GLU A 4 -23.90 6.39 -11.77
CA GLU A 4 -24.85 5.61 -12.58
C GLU A 4 -24.27 5.15 -13.93
N ASN A 5 -23.18 5.77 -14.40
CA ASN A 5 -22.42 5.39 -15.59
C ASN A 5 -21.37 4.28 -15.37
N GLY A 6 -21.32 3.67 -14.17
CA GLY A 6 -20.35 2.64 -13.83
C GLY A 6 -18.95 3.16 -13.44
N ILE A 7 -18.73 4.48 -13.41
CA ILE A 7 -17.44 5.08 -13.01
C ILE A 7 -17.33 5.06 -11.49
N ILE A 8 -16.40 4.27 -10.97
CA ILE A 8 -16.07 4.21 -9.55
C ILE A 8 -15.09 5.35 -9.25
N GLY A 9 -15.62 6.47 -8.74
CA GLY A 9 -14.90 7.52 -7.98
C GLY A 9 -13.41 7.70 -8.27
N ASP A 10 -13.08 8.07 -9.50
CA ASP A 10 -11.70 8.18 -10.02
C ASP A 10 -10.83 9.16 -9.20
N ALA A 11 -11.45 10.15 -8.57
CA ALA A 11 -10.77 11.18 -7.78
C ALA A 11 -10.03 10.62 -6.55
N TYR A 12 -10.55 9.58 -5.87
CA TYR A 12 -9.88 9.00 -4.69
C TYR A 12 -8.59 8.30 -5.11
N TYR A 13 -8.73 7.43 -6.11
CA TYR A 13 -7.65 6.61 -6.64
C TYR A 13 -6.56 7.51 -7.27
N SER A 14 -6.96 8.42 -8.15
CA SER A 14 -6.06 9.35 -8.82
C SER A 14 -5.37 10.31 -7.85
N SER A 15 -6.09 10.88 -6.87
CA SER A 15 -5.49 11.78 -5.87
C SER A 15 -4.56 11.04 -4.91
N GLY A 16 -4.95 9.83 -4.47
CA GLY A 16 -4.13 9.00 -3.60
C GLY A 16 -2.83 8.58 -4.27
N GLN A 17 -2.89 8.02 -5.47
CA GLN A 17 -1.69 7.60 -6.21
C GLN A 17 -0.78 8.77 -6.58
N ALA A 18 -1.35 9.88 -7.05
CA ALA A 18 -0.57 11.09 -7.32
C ALA A 18 0.10 11.61 -6.04
N GLY A 19 -0.62 11.60 -4.92
CA GLY A 19 -0.09 11.98 -3.61
C GLY A 19 1.10 11.11 -3.18
N VAL A 20 0.97 9.79 -3.23
CA VAL A 20 2.07 8.86 -2.90
C VAL A 20 3.27 9.07 -3.83
N ALA A 21 3.05 9.19 -5.14
CA ALA A 21 4.12 9.42 -6.10
C ALA A 21 4.88 10.73 -5.84
N LEU A 22 4.16 11.80 -5.52
CA LEU A 22 4.74 13.10 -5.17
C LEU A 22 5.57 13.02 -3.87
N ILE A 23 5.10 12.29 -2.85
CA ILE A 23 5.86 12.08 -1.61
C ILE A 23 7.14 11.30 -1.87
N HIS A 24 7.07 10.19 -2.62
CA HIS A 24 8.28 9.41 -2.95
C HIS A 24 9.28 10.26 -3.74
N THR A 25 8.80 11.08 -4.68
CA THR A 25 9.67 11.98 -5.44
C THR A 25 10.32 13.02 -4.53
N TRP A 26 9.57 13.59 -3.58
CA TRP A 26 10.14 14.49 -2.58
C TRP A 26 11.19 13.78 -1.70
N GLN A 27 10.91 12.58 -1.18
CA GLN A 27 11.86 11.83 -0.35
C GLN A 27 13.17 11.53 -1.07
N LYS A 28 13.12 11.28 -2.39
CA LYS A 28 14.31 11.02 -3.21
C LYS A 28 15.08 12.30 -3.59
N THR A 29 14.39 13.42 -3.78
CA THR A 29 14.99 14.64 -4.34
C THR A 29 15.23 15.75 -3.31
N GLY A 30 14.58 15.68 -2.15
CA GLY A 30 14.48 16.76 -1.18
C GLY A 30 13.68 17.98 -1.67
N ASN A 31 13.15 17.97 -2.90
CA ASN A 31 12.59 19.17 -3.51
C ASN A 31 11.14 19.40 -3.10
N ARG A 32 10.90 20.45 -2.31
CA ARG A 32 9.59 20.81 -1.77
C ARG A 32 8.51 21.03 -2.82
N LYS A 33 8.86 21.33 -4.09
CA LYS A 33 7.90 21.44 -5.19
C LYS A 33 7.02 20.19 -5.37
N PHE A 34 7.50 19.03 -4.90
CA PHE A 34 6.74 17.79 -4.93
C PHE A 34 5.93 17.57 -3.64
N LEU A 35 6.38 18.08 -2.49
CA LEU A 35 5.64 17.94 -1.23
C LEU A 35 4.45 18.91 -1.11
N ASP A 36 4.64 20.16 -1.51
CA ASP A 36 3.64 21.21 -1.30
C ASP A 36 2.29 20.92 -2.01
N PRO A 37 2.26 20.36 -3.25
CA PRO A 37 1.00 19.97 -3.89
C PRO A 37 0.23 18.88 -3.15
N VAL A 38 0.90 18.02 -2.36
CA VAL A 38 0.25 16.96 -1.58
C VAL A 38 -0.66 17.53 -0.49
N LYS A 39 -0.44 18.78 -0.05
CA LYS A 39 -1.38 19.50 0.82
C LYS A 39 -2.79 19.60 0.21
N ARG A 40 -2.90 19.63 -1.13
CA ARG A 40 -4.20 19.61 -1.82
C ARG A 40 -4.89 18.24 -1.68
N VAL A 41 -4.10 17.15 -1.69
CA VAL A 41 -4.59 15.79 -1.43
C VAL A 41 -5.12 15.67 0.00
N VAL A 42 -4.42 16.25 0.99
CA VAL A 42 -4.90 16.34 2.38
C VAL A 42 -6.20 17.15 2.47
N GLY A 43 -6.29 18.27 1.74
CA GLY A 43 -7.52 19.05 1.63
C GLY A 43 -8.69 18.26 1.04
N HIS A 44 -8.42 17.40 0.05
CA HIS A 44 -9.43 16.49 -0.51
C HIS A 44 -9.83 15.42 0.51
N PHE A 45 -8.87 14.72 1.12
CA PHE A 45 -9.07 13.72 2.17
C PHE A 45 -9.98 14.20 3.31
N ASN A 46 -9.80 15.45 3.74
CA ASN A 46 -10.60 16.04 4.82
C ASN A 46 -12.03 16.44 4.41
N LYS A 47 -12.34 16.49 3.11
CA LYS A 47 -13.66 16.94 2.60
C LYS A 47 -14.50 15.83 2.01
N VAL A 48 -13.87 14.80 1.45
CA VAL A 48 -14.60 13.73 0.77
C VAL A 48 -15.25 12.77 1.75
N GLU A 49 -16.44 12.28 1.39
CA GLU A 49 -17.09 11.19 2.10
C GLU A 49 -16.31 9.86 1.95
N PRO A 50 -16.49 8.89 2.85
CA PRO A 50 -15.88 7.58 2.66
C PRO A 50 -16.52 6.88 1.46
N SER A 51 -15.70 6.21 0.64
CA SER A 51 -16.18 5.27 -0.36
C SER A 51 -16.53 3.93 0.29
N TRP A 52 -17.45 3.19 -0.33
CA TRP A 52 -17.66 1.77 -0.03
C TRP A 52 -16.46 0.90 -0.44
N ASN A 53 -15.53 1.47 -1.22
CA ASN A 53 -14.31 0.79 -1.63
C ASN A 53 -13.17 1.10 -0.64
N TYR A 54 -12.94 0.19 0.31
CA TYR A 54 -12.01 0.40 1.42
C TYR A 54 -10.58 0.72 0.94
N ASN A 55 -10.11 0.05 -0.10
CA ASN A 55 -8.80 0.32 -0.69
C ASN A 55 -8.65 1.76 -1.22
N TYR A 56 -9.70 2.37 -1.76
CA TYR A 56 -9.64 3.75 -2.26
C TYR A 56 -9.53 4.74 -1.10
N ASN A 57 -10.27 4.47 -0.01
CA ASN A 57 -10.12 5.22 1.23
C ASN A 57 -8.69 5.09 1.76
N MET A 58 -8.12 3.88 1.76
CA MET A 58 -6.76 3.64 2.25
C MET A 58 -5.68 4.27 1.37
N MET A 59 -5.81 4.30 0.04
CA MET A 59 -4.86 5.00 -0.85
C MET A 59 -4.82 6.51 -0.56
N LEU A 60 -5.99 7.13 -0.38
CA LEU A 60 -6.08 8.54 -0.03
C LEU A 60 -5.55 8.81 1.39
N THR A 61 -5.83 7.89 2.31
CA THR A 61 -5.34 7.91 3.70
C THR A 61 -3.81 7.80 3.76
N GLU A 62 -3.21 6.89 2.98
CA GLU A 62 -1.77 6.70 2.89
C GLU A 62 -1.06 7.98 2.48
N ALA A 63 -1.50 8.62 1.38
CA ALA A 63 -0.94 9.89 0.93
C ALA A 63 -1.05 10.99 1.99
N ALA A 64 -2.22 11.11 2.64
CA ALA A 64 -2.44 12.12 3.66
C ALA A 64 -1.55 11.90 4.90
N LEU A 65 -1.39 10.65 5.33
CA LEU A 65 -0.56 10.29 6.48
C LEU A 65 0.93 10.43 6.20
N ALA A 66 1.37 10.09 4.99
CA ALA A 66 2.75 10.26 4.59
C ALA A 66 3.11 11.76 4.48
N TRP A 67 2.19 12.62 4.03
CA TRP A 67 2.37 14.08 4.12
C TRP A 67 2.42 14.56 5.57
N ALA A 68 1.51 14.08 6.42
CA ALA A 68 1.46 14.46 7.83
C ALA A 68 2.75 14.08 8.57
N ARG A 69 3.32 12.89 8.31
CA ARG A 69 4.62 12.47 8.83
C ARG A 69 5.74 13.37 8.33
N SER A 70 5.75 13.66 7.03
CA SER A 70 6.80 14.46 6.37
C SER A 70 6.84 15.91 6.82
N THR A 71 5.75 16.41 7.40
CA THR A 71 5.60 17.81 7.81
C THR A 71 5.33 17.97 9.31
N ASP A 72 5.34 16.88 10.07
CA ASP A 72 4.99 16.84 11.50
C ASP A 72 3.61 17.44 11.82
N ASN A 73 2.61 17.18 10.96
CA ASN A 73 1.27 17.76 11.04
C ASN A 73 0.17 16.69 11.21
N PHE A 74 0.33 15.78 12.18
CA PHE A 74 -0.67 14.74 12.45
C PHE A 74 -2.07 15.31 12.70
N GLU A 75 -2.17 16.45 13.39
CA GLU A 75 -3.47 17.07 13.68
C GLU A 75 -4.25 17.50 12.43
N SER A 76 -3.58 17.71 11.30
CA SER A 76 -4.26 18.03 10.03
C SER A 76 -5.05 16.86 9.45
N VAL A 77 -4.82 15.63 9.93
CA VAL A 77 -5.48 14.41 9.44
C VAL A 77 -6.19 13.62 10.56
N SER A 78 -5.86 13.88 11.83
CA SER A 78 -6.26 13.07 12.99
C SER A 78 -7.78 12.89 13.13
N ALA A 79 -8.55 13.96 12.90
CA ALA A 79 -10.01 13.93 12.99
C ALA A 79 -10.64 12.98 11.96
N ARG A 80 -10.14 12.97 10.73
CA ARG A 80 -10.68 12.13 9.65
C ARG A 80 -10.44 10.64 9.90
N LEU A 81 -9.36 10.28 10.61
CA LEU A 81 -9.05 8.89 10.98
C LEU A 81 -10.00 8.30 12.04
N LYS A 82 -10.86 9.13 12.65
CA LYS A 82 -11.92 8.71 13.56
C LYS A 82 -13.25 8.41 12.84
N THR A 83 -13.33 8.70 11.53
CA THR A 83 -14.55 8.47 10.74
C THR A 83 -14.46 7.17 9.93
N GLU A 84 -15.52 6.87 9.20
CA GLU A 84 -15.61 5.75 8.26
C GLU A 84 -14.51 5.75 7.18
N MET A 85 -13.76 6.84 7.01
CA MET A 85 -12.56 6.86 6.16
C MET A 85 -11.53 5.78 6.55
N LEU A 86 -11.33 5.57 7.86
CA LEU A 86 -10.49 4.48 8.38
C LEU A 86 -11.32 3.36 8.99
N GLN A 87 -12.38 3.70 9.74
CA GLN A 87 -13.12 2.72 10.55
C GLN A 87 -13.77 1.63 9.71
N SER A 88 -14.22 1.95 8.48
CA SER A 88 -14.78 0.96 7.56
C SER A 88 -13.75 -0.13 7.21
N THR A 89 -12.52 0.26 6.85
CA THR A 89 -11.47 -0.71 6.53
C THR A 89 -11.14 -1.61 7.73
N LEU A 90 -11.05 -1.06 8.95
CA LEU A 90 -10.73 -1.86 10.13
C LEU A 90 -11.86 -2.85 10.47
N ARG A 91 -13.11 -2.37 10.47
CA ARG A 91 -14.29 -3.17 10.83
C ARG A 91 -14.57 -4.30 9.85
N GLU A 92 -14.33 -4.07 8.56
CA GLU A 92 -14.72 -4.99 7.49
C GLU A 92 -13.65 -6.05 7.17
N GLN A 93 -12.51 -6.04 7.89
CA GLN A 93 -11.54 -7.13 7.81
C GLN A 93 -12.16 -8.41 8.37
N ARG A 94 -12.14 -9.46 7.55
CA ARG A 94 -12.75 -10.74 7.87
C ARG A 94 -11.84 -11.60 8.76
N PRO A 95 -12.38 -12.63 9.45
CA PRO A 95 -11.58 -13.52 10.30
C PRO A 95 -10.42 -14.22 9.60
N TRP A 96 -10.50 -14.43 8.28
CA TRP A 96 -9.43 -15.00 7.46
C TRP A 96 -8.34 -13.98 7.07
N GLY A 97 -8.44 -12.74 7.55
CA GLY A 97 -7.38 -11.73 7.50
C GLY A 97 -7.45 -10.70 6.37
N GLY A 98 -8.34 -10.86 5.39
CA GLY A 98 -8.50 -9.87 4.32
C GLY A 98 -9.91 -9.29 4.22
N TRP A 99 -10.17 -8.65 3.10
CA TRP A 99 -11.40 -7.89 2.84
C TRP A 99 -12.20 -8.54 1.70
N ALA A 100 -13.53 -8.54 1.81
CA ALA A 100 -14.39 -9.24 0.86
C ALA A 100 -14.75 -8.39 -0.39
N GLY A 101 -15.38 -9.03 -1.37
CA GLY A 101 -15.91 -8.37 -2.58
C GLY A 101 -14.79 -7.87 -3.50
N HIS A 102 -14.94 -6.68 -4.07
CA HIS A 102 -13.90 -6.06 -4.90
C HIS A 102 -12.54 -5.95 -4.17
N ASN A 103 -12.56 -5.82 -2.86
CA ASN A 103 -11.38 -5.68 -2.00
C ASN A 103 -10.67 -7.01 -1.69
N SER A 104 -11.14 -8.14 -2.22
CA SER A 104 -10.50 -9.47 -2.05
C SER A 104 -9.24 -9.68 -2.88
N ARG A 105 -8.94 -8.75 -3.79
CA ARG A 105 -7.73 -8.79 -4.61
C ARG A 105 -6.50 -8.61 -3.75
N ILE A 106 -5.49 -9.45 -3.95
CA ILE A 106 -4.29 -9.47 -3.10
C ILE A 106 -3.56 -8.10 -3.08
N GLY A 107 -3.55 -7.40 -4.22
CA GLY A 107 -2.95 -6.07 -4.31
C GLY A 107 -3.67 -5.03 -3.44
N TYR A 108 -4.97 -5.18 -3.20
CA TYR A 108 -5.71 -4.29 -2.31
C TYR A 108 -5.51 -4.61 -0.83
N HIS A 109 -5.26 -5.88 -0.49
CA HIS A 109 -4.77 -6.23 0.84
C HIS A 109 -3.42 -5.55 1.12
N CYS A 110 -2.52 -5.52 0.12
CA CYS A 110 -1.23 -4.84 0.20
C CYS A 110 -1.38 -3.32 0.37
N ALA A 111 -2.25 -2.68 -0.40
CA ALA A 111 -2.54 -1.25 -0.26
C ALA A 111 -3.07 -0.92 1.15
N ASN A 112 -4.00 -1.73 1.67
CA ASN A 112 -4.51 -1.56 3.03
C ASN A 112 -3.39 -1.73 4.07
N MET A 113 -2.58 -2.78 3.97
CA MET A 113 -1.45 -3.00 4.89
C MET A 113 -0.46 -1.83 4.88
N SER A 114 -0.09 -1.32 3.70
CA SER A 114 0.83 -0.18 3.57
C SER A 114 0.28 1.05 4.29
N ALA A 115 -0.99 1.38 4.06
CA ALA A 115 -1.64 2.51 4.72
C ALA A 115 -1.78 2.33 6.25
N LEU A 116 -1.99 1.10 6.73
CA LEU A 116 -2.00 0.78 8.16
C LEU A 116 -0.61 0.90 8.80
N CYS A 117 0.44 0.49 8.09
CA CYS A 117 1.83 0.70 8.51
C CYS A 117 2.15 2.19 8.60
N GLN A 118 1.82 2.95 7.54
CA GLN A 118 2.00 4.40 7.51
C GLN A 118 1.27 5.06 8.68
N LEU A 119 0.04 4.65 8.99
CA LEU A 119 -0.69 5.16 10.14
C LEU A 119 0.01 4.84 11.46
N HIS A 120 0.47 3.60 11.63
CA HIS A 120 1.19 3.19 12.84
C HIS A 120 2.41 4.09 13.09
N GLU A 121 3.17 4.42 12.05
CA GLU A 121 4.35 5.28 12.13
C GLU A 121 4.04 6.77 12.30
N THR A 122 2.92 7.26 11.74
CA THR A 122 2.50 8.67 11.86
C THR A 122 1.85 8.95 13.22
N LEU A 123 1.34 7.94 13.94
CA LEU A 123 0.73 8.14 15.25
C LEU A 123 1.73 8.74 16.26
N PRO A 124 1.34 9.79 17.01
CA PRO A 124 2.19 10.38 18.04
C PRO A 124 2.63 9.35 19.09
N LYS A 125 3.90 9.36 19.51
CA LYS A 125 4.52 8.29 20.35
C LYS A 125 4.03 8.23 21.81
N GLN A 126 3.09 9.09 22.22
CA GLN A 126 2.58 9.11 23.58
C GLN A 126 1.67 7.90 23.86
N LYS A 127 1.62 7.50 25.14
CA LYS A 127 0.85 6.37 25.67
C LYS A 127 -0.62 6.28 25.21
N PRO A 128 -1.37 7.40 25.06
CA PRO A 128 -2.77 7.34 24.59
C PRO A 128 -2.96 6.70 23.20
N PHE A 129 -1.91 6.59 22.39
CA PHE A 129 -1.97 6.00 21.05
C PHE A 129 -1.50 4.54 21.00
N ASP A 130 -1.06 3.97 22.13
CA ASP A 130 -0.50 2.60 22.17
C ASP A 130 -1.54 1.54 21.82
N ASP A 131 -2.77 1.66 22.34
CA ASP A 131 -3.86 0.73 22.00
C ASP A 131 -4.20 0.76 20.52
N LYS A 132 -4.16 1.97 19.91
CA LYS A 132 -4.40 2.12 18.48
C LYS A 132 -3.25 1.53 17.66
N ARG A 133 -1.99 1.75 18.05
CA ARG A 133 -0.83 1.08 17.43
C ARG A 133 -0.92 -0.44 17.51
N ALA A 134 -1.26 -0.97 18.69
CA ALA A 134 -1.46 -2.41 18.90
C ALA A 134 -2.58 -2.95 18.01
N ASN A 135 -3.70 -2.22 17.88
CA ASN A 135 -4.80 -2.62 17.01
C ASN A 135 -4.39 -2.64 15.53
N LEU A 136 -3.70 -1.61 15.04
CA LEU A 136 -3.18 -1.56 13.67
C LEU A 136 -2.24 -2.73 13.38
N ARG A 137 -1.32 -3.02 14.32
CA ARG A 137 -0.41 -4.16 14.22
C ARG A 137 -1.18 -5.49 14.09
N ARG A 138 -2.27 -5.70 14.86
CA ARG A 138 -3.11 -6.91 14.74
C ARG A 138 -3.76 -7.04 13.36
N HIS A 139 -4.29 -5.95 12.82
CA HIS A 139 -4.88 -5.96 11.47
C HIS A 139 -3.84 -6.28 10.39
N VAL A 140 -2.62 -5.74 10.51
CA VAL A 140 -1.51 -6.05 9.58
C VAL A 140 -1.09 -7.52 9.72
N ILE A 141 -0.96 -8.05 10.94
CA ILE A 141 -0.67 -9.48 11.16
C ILE A 141 -1.73 -10.37 10.49
N ALA A 142 -3.02 -10.04 10.64
CA ALA A 142 -4.09 -10.82 10.03
C ALA A 142 -4.00 -10.81 8.50
N ALA A 143 -3.75 -9.65 7.89
CA ALA A 143 -3.55 -9.54 6.44
C ALA A 143 -2.28 -10.25 5.95
N LEU A 144 -1.19 -10.20 6.73
CA LEU A 144 0.03 -10.92 6.43
C LEU A 144 -0.20 -12.45 6.48
N ASN A 145 -0.92 -12.95 7.49
CA ASN A 145 -1.30 -14.36 7.58
C ASN A 145 -2.14 -14.82 6.39
N ARG A 146 -3.02 -13.95 5.88
CA ARG A 146 -3.73 -14.18 4.63
C ARG A 146 -2.77 -14.31 3.45
N MET A 147 -1.79 -13.41 3.33
CA MET A 147 -0.77 -13.50 2.28
C MET A 147 0.02 -14.80 2.37
N ILE A 148 0.49 -15.20 3.56
CA ILE A 148 1.22 -16.46 3.76
C ILE A 148 0.45 -17.66 3.22
N ARG A 149 -0.87 -17.72 3.44
CA ARG A 149 -1.70 -18.82 2.93
C ARG A 149 -1.92 -18.79 1.42
N GLU A 150 -1.82 -17.62 0.80
CA GLU A 150 -2.11 -17.43 -0.63
C GLU A 150 -0.85 -17.43 -1.51
N GLN A 151 0.35 -17.35 -0.93
CA GLN A 151 1.58 -17.43 -1.72
C GLN A 151 1.66 -18.81 -2.37
N VAL A 152 1.77 -18.84 -3.70
CA VAL A 152 1.88 -20.09 -4.46
C VAL A 152 3.31 -20.62 -4.38
N PRO A 153 3.57 -21.92 -4.66
CA PRO A 153 4.93 -22.48 -4.60
C PRO A 153 5.97 -21.75 -5.46
N ALA A 154 5.55 -21.14 -6.56
CA ALA A 154 6.42 -20.30 -7.40
C ALA A 154 6.78 -18.94 -6.78
N GLY A 155 6.26 -18.63 -5.58
CA GLY A 155 6.54 -17.42 -4.80
C GLY A 155 5.61 -16.24 -5.08
N GLY A 156 4.78 -16.32 -6.12
CA GLY A 156 3.83 -15.26 -6.49
C GLY A 156 2.54 -15.31 -5.69
N PHE A 157 1.63 -14.40 -6.00
CA PHE A 157 0.29 -14.38 -5.44
C PHE A 157 -0.79 -14.44 -6.52
N PRO A 158 -1.92 -15.10 -6.22
CA PRO A 158 -3.07 -15.09 -7.10
C PRO A 158 -3.71 -13.68 -7.14
N PHE A 159 -4.38 -13.32 -8.23
CA PHE A 159 -5.07 -12.03 -8.31
C PHE A 159 -6.18 -11.92 -7.26
N ASN A 160 -6.92 -13.01 -7.12
CA ASN A 160 -7.92 -13.30 -6.09
C ASN A 160 -7.75 -14.76 -5.68
N HIS A 161 -8.31 -15.18 -4.55
CA HIS A 161 -8.33 -16.59 -4.18
C HIS A 161 -8.84 -17.49 -5.33
N GLY A 162 -8.05 -18.51 -5.69
CA GLY A 162 -8.39 -19.43 -6.78
C GLY A 162 -8.25 -18.86 -8.20
N GLN A 163 -7.86 -17.58 -8.35
CA GLN A 163 -7.67 -16.95 -9.65
C GLN A 163 -6.19 -16.59 -9.87
N PRO A 164 -5.52 -17.17 -10.89
CA PRO A 164 -4.11 -16.89 -11.17
C PRO A 164 -3.81 -15.39 -11.26
N GLY A 165 -2.67 -14.99 -10.68
CA GLY A 165 -2.14 -13.64 -10.79
C GLY A 165 -1.17 -13.52 -11.96
N THR A 166 -0.89 -12.28 -12.33
CA THR A 166 0.16 -11.91 -13.30
C THR A 166 1.29 -11.18 -12.60
N ALA A 167 2.51 -11.17 -13.17
CA ALA A 167 3.61 -10.33 -12.67
C ALA A 167 3.21 -8.86 -12.47
N ARG A 168 2.38 -8.30 -13.37
CA ARG A 168 1.84 -6.94 -13.24
C ARG A 168 1.05 -6.73 -11.94
N GLN A 169 0.10 -7.62 -11.66
CA GLN A 169 -0.72 -7.51 -10.44
C GLN A 169 0.13 -7.73 -9.18
N ASN A 170 1.21 -8.50 -9.32
CA ASN A 170 2.15 -8.86 -8.28
C ASN A 170 3.20 -7.78 -7.99
N SER A 171 3.52 -6.89 -8.93
CA SER A 171 4.55 -5.86 -8.71
C SER A 171 4.19 -4.94 -7.54
N GLY A 172 2.92 -4.58 -7.38
CA GLY A 172 2.46 -3.73 -6.26
C GLY A 172 2.58 -4.35 -4.86
N ILE A 173 2.96 -5.62 -4.74
CA ILE A 173 3.09 -6.34 -3.46
C ILE A 173 4.43 -6.04 -2.78
N VAL A 174 5.51 -5.91 -3.57
CA VAL A 174 6.87 -5.67 -3.08
C VAL A 174 6.97 -4.46 -2.13
N PRO A 175 6.49 -3.24 -2.50
CA PRO A 175 6.57 -2.10 -1.59
C PRO A 175 5.81 -2.33 -0.28
N ALA A 176 4.67 -3.03 -0.30
CA ALA A 176 3.91 -3.29 0.91
C ALA A 176 4.63 -4.26 1.86
N LEU A 177 5.24 -5.33 1.34
CA LEU A 177 6.01 -6.27 2.17
C LEU A 177 7.25 -5.61 2.79
N ILE A 178 7.95 -4.75 2.02
CA ILE A 178 9.04 -3.92 2.54
C ILE A 178 8.54 -3.05 3.68
N HIS A 179 7.44 -2.31 3.48
CA HIS A 179 6.89 -1.40 4.46
C HIS A 179 6.48 -2.12 5.76
N VAL A 180 5.86 -3.30 5.65
CA VAL A 180 5.52 -4.15 6.81
C VAL A 180 6.78 -4.58 7.56
N HIS A 181 7.81 -5.03 6.84
CA HIS A 181 9.08 -5.43 7.45
C HIS A 181 9.76 -4.25 8.15
N GLU A 182 9.89 -3.10 7.50
CA GLU A 182 10.52 -1.91 8.07
C GLU A 182 9.76 -1.36 9.29
N THR A 183 8.42 -1.44 9.27
CA THR A 183 7.59 -0.94 10.37
C THR A 183 7.62 -1.84 11.60
N PHE A 184 7.58 -3.16 11.40
CA PHE A 184 7.32 -4.10 12.48
C PHE A 184 8.42 -5.13 12.75
N GLY A 185 9.41 -5.26 11.86
CA GLY A 185 10.45 -6.28 11.94
C GLY A 185 9.93 -7.71 11.71
N PHE A 186 8.85 -7.86 10.93
CA PHE A 186 8.26 -9.18 10.69
C PHE A 186 9.07 -9.98 9.67
N GLU A 187 9.75 -11.01 10.14
CA GLU A 187 10.50 -11.97 9.32
C GLU A 187 9.62 -12.66 8.27
N GLN A 188 8.35 -12.88 8.57
CA GLN A 188 7.40 -13.45 7.63
C GLN A 188 7.21 -12.53 6.40
N ALA A 189 7.21 -11.21 6.59
CA ALA A 189 7.14 -10.27 5.46
C ALA A 189 8.40 -10.34 4.59
N ARG A 190 9.58 -10.52 5.21
CA ARG A 190 10.85 -10.75 4.50
C ARG A 190 10.83 -12.06 3.70
N GLN A 191 10.37 -13.16 4.29
CA GLN A 191 10.27 -14.45 3.60
C GLN A 191 9.31 -14.39 2.41
N LEU A 192 8.13 -13.77 2.58
CA LEU A 192 7.20 -13.53 1.48
C LEU A 192 7.82 -12.68 0.38
N LEU A 193 8.58 -11.65 0.75
CA LEU A 193 9.26 -10.76 -0.20
C LEU A 193 10.28 -11.54 -1.05
N TYR A 194 11.05 -12.45 -0.47
CA TYR A 194 11.97 -13.30 -1.24
C TYR A 194 11.26 -14.23 -2.22
N GLY A 195 10.17 -14.88 -1.79
CA GLY A 195 9.33 -15.67 -2.69
C GLY A 195 8.77 -14.80 -3.82
N GLN A 196 8.30 -13.60 -3.49
CA GLN A 196 7.75 -12.67 -4.46
C GLN A 196 8.77 -12.23 -5.50
N MET A 197 10.00 -11.90 -5.07
CA MET A 197 11.06 -11.54 -6.00
C MET A 197 11.46 -12.72 -6.89
N THR A 198 11.46 -13.95 -6.36
CA THR A 198 11.69 -15.15 -7.17
C THR A 198 10.63 -15.30 -8.26
N TYR A 199 9.36 -15.07 -7.94
CA TYR A 199 8.27 -15.10 -8.91
C TYR A 199 8.42 -14.01 -9.97
N LEU A 200 8.70 -12.77 -9.56
CA LEU A 200 8.88 -11.65 -10.49
C LEU A 200 10.10 -11.89 -11.38
N SER A 201 11.21 -12.39 -10.85
CA SER A 201 12.39 -12.70 -11.66
C SER A 201 12.13 -13.82 -12.65
N THR A 202 11.41 -14.89 -12.27
CA THR A 202 11.15 -16.01 -13.19
C THR A 202 10.09 -15.70 -14.27
N ASP A 203 9.00 -14.98 -13.93
CA ASP A 203 7.97 -14.58 -14.91
C ASP A 203 8.37 -13.34 -15.74
N ALA A 204 9.19 -12.43 -15.18
CA ALA A 204 9.57 -11.17 -15.83
C ALA A 204 10.94 -11.20 -16.52
N CYS A 205 11.83 -12.19 -16.28
CA CYS A 205 13.06 -12.32 -17.06
C CYS A 205 12.81 -12.42 -18.58
N GLY A 206 11.66 -12.95 -19.02
CA GLY A 206 11.25 -12.90 -20.43
C GLY A 206 10.71 -11.54 -20.92
N LYS A 207 10.34 -10.63 -20.01
CA LYS A 207 9.69 -9.34 -20.28
C LYS A 207 10.65 -8.14 -20.19
N TYR A 208 11.72 -8.21 -19.39
CA TYR A 208 12.76 -7.17 -19.34
C TYR A 208 13.52 -6.97 -20.66
N TYR A 209 13.61 -8.01 -21.51
CA TYR A 209 14.22 -7.93 -22.83
C TYR A 209 13.46 -7.04 -23.84
N TRP A 210 12.28 -6.51 -23.50
CA TRP A 210 11.44 -5.70 -24.40
C TRP A 210 11.41 -4.18 -24.08
N LEU A 211 12.10 -3.75 -23.02
CA LEU A 211 12.12 -2.38 -22.50
C LEU A 211 12.47 -1.26 -23.51
N PRO A 212 13.29 -1.45 -24.56
CA PRO A 212 13.57 -0.36 -25.48
C PRO A 212 12.35 0.06 -26.33
N ARG A 213 11.40 -0.84 -26.59
CA ARG A 213 10.29 -0.61 -27.54
C ARG A 213 8.90 -0.53 -26.90
N ASN A 214 8.73 -0.93 -25.64
CA ASN A 214 7.42 -1.05 -24.99
C ASN A 214 7.32 -0.40 -23.60
N ARG A 215 7.88 0.81 -23.42
CA ARG A 215 7.78 1.63 -22.19
C ARG A 215 6.36 2.08 -21.82
N ASN A 216 5.43 1.16 -21.69
CA ASN A 216 4.16 1.43 -21.05
C ASN A 216 4.39 1.50 -19.53
N HIS A 217 3.49 2.19 -18.82
CA HIS A 217 3.52 2.35 -17.37
C HIS A 217 3.58 1.03 -16.56
N LEU A 218 3.34 -0.12 -17.21
CA LEU A 218 3.26 -1.44 -16.57
C LEU A 218 4.64 -2.07 -16.35
N GLU A 219 5.59 -1.81 -17.26
CA GLU A 219 6.98 -2.26 -17.10
C GLU A 219 7.70 -1.42 -16.03
N MET A 220 7.26 -0.17 -15.84
CA MET A 220 7.81 0.73 -14.84
C MET A 220 7.49 0.30 -13.40
N SER A 221 6.34 -0.35 -13.13
CA SER A 221 6.01 -0.82 -11.78
C SER A 221 6.86 -2.03 -11.36
N LEU A 222 7.23 -2.89 -12.31
CA LEU A 222 8.14 -4.01 -12.10
C LEU A 222 9.56 -3.51 -11.80
N LEU A 223 10.10 -2.61 -12.65
CA LEU A 223 11.39 -1.95 -12.42
C LEU A 223 11.44 -1.20 -11.08
N HIS A 224 10.35 -0.50 -10.74
CA HIS A 224 10.26 0.18 -9.45
C HIS A 224 10.34 -0.81 -8.28
N SER A 225 9.64 -1.94 -8.37
CA SER A 225 9.64 -2.98 -7.33
C SER A 225 11.02 -3.60 -7.16
N GLU A 226 11.71 -3.92 -8.26
CA GLU A 226 13.09 -4.40 -8.20
C GLU A 226 14.04 -3.37 -7.61
N GLY A 227 13.94 -2.11 -8.02
CA GLY A 227 14.74 -1.03 -7.46
C GLY A 227 14.56 -0.89 -5.95
N LEU A 228 13.31 -0.91 -5.48
CA LEU A 228 12.99 -0.88 -4.05
C LEU A 228 13.55 -2.09 -3.31
N TYR A 229 13.41 -3.30 -3.88
CA TYR A 229 13.96 -4.51 -3.29
C TYR A 229 15.49 -4.44 -3.16
N LEU A 230 16.20 -4.01 -4.20
CA LEU A 230 17.66 -3.90 -4.19
C LEU A 230 18.14 -2.87 -3.16
N GLU A 231 17.45 -1.74 -3.02
CA GLU A 231 17.73 -0.76 -1.97
C GLU A 231 17.50 -1.33 -0.57
N TRP A 232 16.38 -2.04 -0.38
CA TRP A 232 16.04 -2.68 0.89
C TRP A 232 17.04 -3.79 1.27
N ALA A 233 17.42 -4.65 0.31
CA ALA A 233 18.33 -5.77 0.54
C ALA A 233 19.76 -5.32 0.92
N ARG A 234 20.21 -4.16 0.43
CA ARG A 234 21.48 -3.56 0.86
C ARG A 234 21.49 -3.16 2.33
N LYS A 235 20.34 -2.77 2.88
CA LYS A 235 20.18 -2.38 4.29
C LYS A 235 19.95 -3.57 5.21
N HIS A 236 19.47 -4.68 4.66
CA HIS A 236 19.11 -5.90 5.38
C HIS A 236 19.81 -7.11 4.76
N PRO A 237 21.16 -7.17 4.84
CA PRO A 237 21.90 -8.34 4.36
C PRO A 237 21.41 -9.58 5.13
N GLY A 238 21.15 -10.65 4.38
CA GLY A 238 20.78 -11.95 4.92
C GLY A 238 21.94 -12.63 5.63
#